data_AF-A0A1V5M840-F1
#
_entry.id   AF-A0A1V5M840-F1
#
_cell.length_a   1.000
_cell.length_b   1.000
_cell.length_c   1.000
_cell.angle_alpha   90.00
_cell.angle_beta   90.00
_cell.angle_gamma   90.00
#
_symmetry.space_group_name_H-M   'P 1'
#
loop_
_entity.id
_entity.type
_entity.pdbx_description
1 polymer ?
#
loop_
_entity_poly.entity_id
_entity_poly.type
_entity_poly.pdbx_seq_one_letter_code
_entity_poly.pdbx_strand_id
1 'polypeptide(L)'
;MTCTSRLSRNRGVGERIGKGESLAQVKAGMKQVAEGVTNCVTALALARKKEIEAPITEEVHAILYEGRKPDEVLDLFMARRAKSERA
;
A
#
# COMPACT_ATOMS: atom_id res chain seq x y z
N MET A 1 -7.25 -6.25 14.57
CA MET A 1 -6.77 -7.49 13.90
C MET A 1 -6.27 -7.29 12.48
N THR A 2 -6.66 -6.22 11.76
CA THR A 2 -6.41 -6.06 10.31
C THR A 2 -4.93 -5.94 9.90
N CYS A 3 -4.10 -5.27 10.70
CA CYS A 3 -2.67 -5.07 10.34
C CYS A 3 -1.75 -6.18 10.88
N THR A 4 -2.11 -6.83 11.98
CA THR A 4 -1.22 -7.75 12.71
C THR A 4 -1.58 -9.22 12.56
N SER A 5 -2.83 -9.54 12.20
CA SER A 5 -3.28 -10.93 12.08
C SER A 5 -2.77 -11.58 10.79
N ARG A 6 -2.19 -12.78 10.90
CA ARG A 6 -1.83 -13.62 9.75
C ARG A 6 -3.04 -14.00 8.88
N LEU A 7 -4.26 -13.93 9.43
CA LEU A 7 -5.50 -14.18 8.70
C LEU A 7 -5.96 -12.96 7.87
N SER A 8 -5.30 -11.81 8.00
CA SER A 8 -5.62 -10.62 7.21
C SER A 8 -5.21 -10.83 5.76
N ARG A 9 -6.21 -10.77 4.86
CA ARG A 9 -6.01 -10.81 3.41
C ARG A 9 -5.11 -9.68 2.93
N ASN A 10 -5.30 -8.47 3.48
CA ASN A 10 -4.49 -7.30 3.13
C ASN A 10 -3.02 -7.50 3.55
N ARG A 11 -2.78 -8.02 4.75
CA ARG A 11 -1.43 -8.35 5.22
C ARG A 11 -0.78 -9.39 4.33
N GLY A 12 -1.50 -10.46 3.99
CA GLY A 12 -0.99 -11.51 3.10
C GLY A 12 -0.62 -11.00 1.70
N VAL A 13 -1.42 -10.09 1.13
CA VAL A 13 -1.06 -9.40 -0.12
C VAL A 13 0.23 -8.61 0.05
N GLY A 14 0.32 -7.77 1.08
CA GLY A 14 1.51 -6.95 1.34
C GLY A 14 2.78 -7.80 1.53
N GLU A 15 2.70 -8.91 2.26
CA GLU A 15 3.83 -9.83 2.46
C GLU A 15 4.32 -10.48 1.17
N ARG A 16 3.42 -10.86 0.25
CA ARG A 16 3.81 -11.45 -1.03
C ARG A 16 4.43 -10.43 -1.96
N ILE A 17 3.87 -9.22 -2.01
CA ILE A 17 4.45 -8.11 -2.79
C ILE A 17 5.83 -7.72 -2.25
N GLY A 18 5.99 -7.64 -0.93
CA GLY A 18 7.28 -7.40 -0.29
C GLY A 18 8.32 -8.50 -0.55
N LYS A 19 7.89 -9.70 -0.95
CA LYS A 19 8.78 -10.79 -1.39
C LYS A 19 9.10 -10.75 -2.90
N GLY A 20 8.63 -9.73 -3.61
CA GLY A 20 8.90 -9.52 -5.04
C GLY A 20 7.82 -10.08 -5.97
N GLU A 21 6.70 -10.59 -5.47
CA GLU A 21 5.59 -11.00 -6.33
C GLU A 21 4.84 -9.79 -6.90
N SER A 22 4.51 -9.83 -8.19
CA SER A 22 3.63 -8.83 -8.81
C SER A 22 2.19 -8.95 -8.31
N LEU A 23 1.43 -7.86 -8.36
CA LEU A 23 0.01 -7.87 -7.99
C LEU A 23 -0.80 -8.91 -8.80
N ALA A 24 -0.43 -9.13 -10.06
CA ALA A 24 -1.06 -10.15 -10.91
C ALA A 24 -0.82 -11.57 -10.39
N GLN A 25 0.43 -11.91 -10.04
CA GLN A 25 0.78 -13.20 -9.43
C GLN A 25 0.08 -13.39 -8.08
N VAL A 26 -0.01 -12.33 -7.29
CA VAL A 26 -0.72 -12.37 -6.01
C VAL A 26 -2.19 -12.68 -6.21
N LYS A 27 -2.87 -11.94 -7.09
CA LYS A 27 -4.29 -12.13 -7.42
C LYS A 27 -4.60 -13.52 -7.98
N ALA A 28 -3.75 -14.05 -8.86
CA ALA A 28 -3.93 -15.38 -9.45
C ALA A 28 -3.97 -16.51 -8.41
N GLY A 29 -3.26 -16.36 -7.28
CA GLY A 29 -3.24 -17.32 -6.20
C GLY A 29 -4.33 -17.12 -5.13
N MET A 30 -5.20 -16.13 -5.26
CA MET A 30 -6.17 -15.77 -4.22
C MET A 30 -7.59 -16.19 -4.59
N LYS A 31 -8.28 -16.83 -3.64
CA LYS A 31 -9.72 -17.16 -3.75
C LYS A 31 -10.65 -16.01 -3.34
N GLN A 32 -10.11 -15.01 -2.62
CA GLN A 32 -10.88 -13.90 -2.07
C GLN A 32 -10.16 -12.58 -2.33
N VAL A 33 -10.93 -11.51 -2.52
CA VAL A 33 -10.37 -10.17 -2.75
C VAL A 33 -9.82 -9.57 -1.46
N ALA A 34 -8.63 -8.97 -1.52
CA ALA A 34 -8.14 -8.07 -0.48
C ALA A 34 -8.71 -6.66 -0.73
N GLU A 35 -9.61 -6.22 0.15
CA GLU A 35 -10.29 -4.91 0.04
C GLU A 35 -9.29 -3.75 -0.10
N GLY A 36 -8.11 -3.83 0.54
CA GLY A 36 -7.09 -2.79 0.50
C GLY A 36 -6.54 -2.55 -0.91
N VAL A 37 -6.55 -3.56 -1.78
CA VAL A 37 -6.12 -3.41 -3.17
C VAL A 37 -7.06 -2.45 -3.90
N THR A 38 -8.38 -2.64 -3.77
CA THR A 38 -9.40 -1.80 -4.41
C THR A 38 -9.56 -0.45 -3.69
N ASN A 39 -9.62 -0.47 -2.36
CA ASN A 39 -9.85 0.72 -1.54
C ASN A 39 -8.71 1.73 -1.63
N CYS A 40 -7.48 1.29 -1.91
CA CYS A 40 -6.34 2.19 -2.10
C CYS A 40 -6.61 3.22 -3.22
N VAL A 41 -7.21 2.79 -4.33
CA VAL A 41 -7.53 3.67 -5.47
C VAL A 41 -8.56 4.72 -5.07
N THR A 42 -9.66 4.30 -4.42
CA THR A 42 -10.74 5.20 -4.03
C THR A 42 -10.33 6.13 -2.89
N ALA A 43 -9.56 5.63 -1.92
CA ALA A 43 -9.03 6.42 -0.82
C ALA A 43 -8.08 7.51 -1.33
N LEU A 44 -7.18 7.17 -2.26
CA LEU A 44 -6.26 8.14 -2.86
C LEU A 44 -7.01 9.20 -3.68
N ALA A 45 -8.00 8.78 -4.46
CA ALA A 45 -8.85 9.72 -5.21
C ALA A 45 -9.59 10.70 -4.28
N LEU A 46 -10.08 10.22 -3.13
CA LEU A 46 -10.73 11.06 -2.13
C LEU A 46 -9.74 12.02 -1.47
N ALA A 47 -8.55 11.55 -1.09
CA ALA A 47 -7.50 12.37 -0.50
C ALA A 47 -7.11 13.52 -1.43
N ARG A 48 -6.89 13.22 -2.72
CA ARG A 48 -6.62 14.22 -3.77
C ARG A 48 -7.76 15.24 -3.90
N LYS A 49 -9.02 14.79 -3.95
CA LYS A 49 -10.20 15.67 -4.02
C LYS A 49 -10.32 16.60 -2.81
N LYS A 50 -9.82 16.17 -1.65
CA LYS A 50 -9.88 16.90 -0.39
C LYS A 50 -8.59 17.68 -0.08
N GLU A 51 -7.60 17.63 -0.97
CA GLU A 51 -6.28 18.24 -0.78
C GLU A 51 -5.60 17.76 0.52
N ILE A 52 -5.82 16.49 0.89
CA ILE A 52 -5.22 15.85 2.06
C ILE A 52 -3.99 15.06 1.60
N GLU A 53 -2.84 15.30 2.23
CA GLU A 53 -1.63 14.50 2.03
C GLU A 53 -1.85 13.08 2.55
N ALA A 54 -1.67 12.06 1.70
CA ALA A 54 -1.86 10.66 2.06
C ALA A 54 -0.64 9.82 1.63
N PRO A 55 0.55 10.09 2.17
CA PRO A 55 1.81 9.65 1.58
C PRO A 55 1.97 8.13 1.60
N ILE A 56 1.45 7.45 2.64
CA ILE A 56 1.47 5.97 2.67
C ILE A 56 0.53 5.41 1.61
N THR A 57 -0.65 6.01 1.42
CA THR A 57 -1.62 5.54 0.42
C THR A 57 -1.12 5.79 -1.00
N GLU A 58 -0.46 6.92 -1.23
CA GLU A 58 0.23 7.24 -2.49
C GLU A 58 1.28 6.19 -2.84
N GLU A 59 2.17 5.88 -1.90
CA GLU A 59 3.23 4.90 -2.13
C GLU A 59 2.70 3.47 -2.28
N VAL A 60 1.67 3.09 -1.51
CA VAL A 60 0.99 1.80 -1.71
C VAL A 60 0.34 1.74 -3.09
N HIS A 61 -0.30 2.81 -3.55
CA HIS A 61 -0.86 2.87 -4.90
C HIS A 61 0.22 2.69 -5.96
N ALA A 62 1.36 3.38 -5.81
CA ALA A 62 2.45 3.32 -6.77
C ALA A 62 3.08 1.91 -6.85
N ILE A 63 3.22 1.21 -5.73
CA ILE A 63 3.65 -0.21 -5.71
C ILE A 63 2.63 -1.09 -6.43
N LEU A 64 1.34 -0.93 -6.12
CA LEU A 64 0.29 -1.81 -6.62
C LEU A 64 -0.02 -1.62 -8.11
N TYR A 65 0.07 -0.39 -8.61
CA TYR A 65 -0.49 -0.01 -9.91
C TYR A 65 0.49 0.69 -10.85
N GLU A 66 1.60 1.24 -10.34
CA GLU A 66 2.58 2.00 -11.14
C GLU A 66 3.92 1.28 -11.28
N GLY A 67 4.04 0.08 -10.69
CA GLY A 67 5.22 -0.78 -10.83
C GLY A 67 6.43 -0.34 -10.00
N ARG A 68 6.26 0.56 -9.03
CA ARG A 68 7.33 0.91 -8.10
C ARG A 68 7.74 -0.29 -7.25
N LYS A 69 9.04 -0.44 -6.99
CA LYS A 69 9.53 -1.51 -6.13
C LYS A 69 9.37 -1.13 -4.65
N PRO A 70 8.97 -2.07 -3.78
CA PRO A 70 8.82 -1.81 -2.34
C PRO A 70 10.08 -1.22 -1.68
N ASP A 71 11.27 -1.70 -2.07
CA ASP A 71 12.55 -1.26 -1.49
C ASP A 71 12.85 0.21 -1.84
N GLU A 72 12.66 0.58 -3.11
CA GLU A 72 12.83 1.97 -3.59
C GLU A 72 11.87 2.93 -2.88
N VAL A 73 10.62 2.49 -2.69
CA VAL A 73 9.61 3.25 -1.94
C VAL A 73 10.02 3.42 -0.48
N LEU A 74 10.50 2.36 0.17
CA LEU A 74 10.90 2.42 1.56
C LEU A 74 12.05 3.42 1.76
N ASP A 75 13.07 3.37 0.91
CA ASP A 75 14.21 4.29 0.97
C ASP A 75 13.76 5.75 0.83
N LEU A 76 12.94 6.04 -0.18
CA LEU A 76 12.40 7.38 -0.40
C LEU A 76 11.48 7.84 0.75
N PHE A 77 10.65 6.94 1.25
CA PHE A 77 9.70 7.25 2.32
C PHE A 77 10.44 7.55 3.64
N MET A 78 11.50 6.80 3.94
CA MET A 78 12.35 7.01 5.12
C MET A 78 13.23 8.25 4.99
N ALA A 79 13.56 8.67 3.76
CA ALA A 79 14.29 9.91 3.49
C ALA A 79 13.43 11.18 3.60
N ARG A 80 12.10 11.06 3.77
CA ARG A 80 11.23 12.23 3.95
C ARG A 80 11.62 13.02 5.20
N ARG A 81 11.51 14.34 5.10
CA ARG A 81 11.74 15.24 6.23
C ARG A 81 10.81 14.86 7.39
N ALA A 82 11.41 14.61 8.55
CA ALA A 82 10.65 14.38 9.78
C ALA A 82 9.76 15.59 10.09
N LYS A 83 8.48 15.33 10.38
CA LYS A 83 7.51 16.31 10.85
C LYS A 83 7.28 16.09 12.34
N SER A 84 7.04 17.17 13.09
CA SER A 84 6.64 17.07 14.49
C SER A 84 5.34 16.27 14.61
N GLU A 85 5.29 15.34 15.57
CA GLU A 85 4.05 14.65 15.94
C GLU A 85 3.11 15.54 16.76
N ARG A 86 3.64 16.63 17.31
CA ARG A 86 2.86 17.65 18.00
C ARG A 86 2.43 18.70 16.99
N ALA A 87 1.12 18.93 16.91
CA ALA A 87 0.50 20.02 16.16
C ALA A 87 0.89 21.38 16.75
#